data_AF-A0A0S8BCW3-F1
#
_entry.id   AF-A0A0S8BCW3-F1
#
_cell.length_a   1.000
_cell.length_b   1.000
_cell.length_c   1.000
_cell.angle_alpha   90.00
_cell.angle_beta   90.00
_cell.angle_gamma   90.00
#
_symmetry.space_group_name_H-M   'P 1'
#
loop_
_entity.id
_entity.type
_entity.pdbx_description
1 polymer ?
#
loop_
_entity_poly.entity_id
_entity_poly.type
_entity_poly.pdbx_seq_one_letter_code
_entity_poly.pdbx_strand_id
1 'polypeptide(L)'
;GRTDGFFGDARVKIPLPQSLQSAEQLMRMVGMGGTADELILTMNRAAEAAVPEAKKLLVDAVKTMTVRDAKGILTGGETAGTEYFRRATSTQLRARFLPIVKRSTANVGLAQTYNRYAEQGARFGLIKKEQANLDAYVTEKALDGLYFMIAEEEKKIRRDPVGSASGIIKKVFGAIR
;
A
#
# COMPACT_ATOMS: atom_id res chain seq x y z
N GLY A 1 -3.83 -8.59 5.71
CA GLY A 1 -4.89 -7.72 5.17
C GLY A 1 -6.10 -7.85 6.07
N ARG A 2 -6.90 -6.79 6.15
CA ARG A 2 -8.23 -6.80 6.76
C ARG A 2 -9.14 -6.05 5.79
N THR A 3 -10.38 -6.52 5.64
CA THR A 3 -11.44 -5.77 4.96
C THR A 3 -11.52 -4.36 5.52
N ASP A 4 -11.49 -3.37 4.63
CA ASP A 4 -11.56 -1.93 4.93
C ASP A 4 -10.32 -1.36 5.63
N GLY A 5 -9.21 -2.11 5.63
CA GLY A 5 -7.91 -1.59 6.06
C GLY A 5 -7.35 -0.50 5.15
N PHE A 6 -7.80 -0.44 3.88
CA PHE A 6 -7.53 0.68 2.97
C PHE A 6 -8.80 1.45 2.67
N PHE A 7 -9.86 0.76 2.21
CA PHE A 7 -11.06 1.45 1.72
C PHE A 7 -11.75 2.28 2.82
N GLY A 8 -11.73 1.80 4.06
CA GLY A 8 -12.34 2.45 5.22
C GLY A 8 -11.43 3.43 5.97
N ASP A 9 -10.14 3.53 5.63
CA ASP A 9 -9.20 4.44 6.29
C ASP A 9 -8.77 5.54 5.32
N ALA A 10 -9.32 6.75 5.51
CA ALA A 10 -9.06 7.90 4.63
C ALA A 10 -7.58 8.28 4.51
N ARG A 11 -6.71 7.86 5.44
CA ARG A 11 -5.27 8.16 5.42
C ARG A 11 -4.51 7.30 4.42
N VAL A 12 -5.03 6.11 4.09
CA VAL A 12 -4.40 5.14 3.20
C VAL A 12 -5.29 4.71 2.04
N LYS A 13 -6.56 5.15 2.00
CA LYS A 13 -7.48 4.93 0.89
C LYS A 13 -6.82 5.33 -0.42
N ILE A 14 -6.88 4.43 -1.39
CA ILE A 14 -6.35 4.64 -2.73
C ILE A 14 -7.42 5.32 -3.57
N PRO A 15 -7.24 6.59 -3.96
CA PRO A 15 -8.14 7.27 -4.88
C PRO A 15 -7.81 6.88 -6.32
N LEU A 16 -8.69 7.25 -7.25
CA LEU A 16 -8.37 7.21 -8.67
C LEU A 16 -7.09 8.01 -8.96
N PRO A 17 -6.24 7.52 -9.88
CA PRO A 17 -5.14 8.30 -10.43
C PRO A 17 -5.62 9.66 -10.94
N GLN A 18 -4.78 10.69 -10.85
CA GLN A 18 -5.12 12.02 -11.39
C GLN A 18 -5.53 11.99 -12.87
N SER A 19 -4.92 11.09 -13.66
CA SER A 19 -5.26 10.85 -15.06
C SER A 19 -6.71 10.38 -15.28
N LEU A 20 -7.36 9.83 -14.24
CA LEU A 20 -8.75 9.35 -14.29
C LEU A 20 -9.75 10.30 -13.63
N GLN A 21 -9.30 11.35 -12.94
CA GLN A 21 -10.22 12.25 -12.22
C GLN A 21 -11.15 13.03 -13.16
N SER A 22 -10.64 13.53 -14.29
CA SER A 22 -11.48 14.22 -15.28
C SER A 22 -12.51 13.28 -15.91
N ALA A 23 -12.12 12.03 -16.18
CA ALA A 23 -13.02 11.00 -16.70
C ALA A 23 -14.09 10.62 -15.67
N GLU A 24 -13.73 10.51 -14.39
CA GLU A 24 -14.66 10.31 -13.28
C GLU A 24 -15.71 11.43 -13.21
N GLN A 25 -15.28 12.70 -13.26
CA GLN A 25 -16.20 13.84 -13.20
C GLN A 25 -17.24 13.78 -14.32
N LEU A 26 -16.80 13.49 -15.56
CA LEU A 26 -17.70 13.32 -16.70
C LEU A 26 -18.65 12.13 -16.49
N MET A 27 -18.14 10.97 -16.05
CA MET A 27 -18.95 9.79 -15.76
C MET A 27 -20.03 10.09 -14.72
N ARG A 28 -19.70 10.83 -13.65
CA ARG A 28 -20.67 11.25 -12.64
C ARG A 28 -21.76 12.15 -13.22
N MET A 29 -21.41 13.09 -14.10
CA MET A 29 -22.38 14.00 -14.75
C MET A 29 -23.38 13.26 -15.64
N VAL A 30 -22.97 12.16 -16.28
CA VAL A 30 -23.84 11.36 -17.16
C VAL A 30 -24.51 10.16 -16.47
N GLY A 31 -24.49 10.12 -15.12
CA GLY A 31 -25.15 9.07 -14.32
C GLY A 31 -24.35 7.77 -14.15
N MET A 32 -23.09 7.73 -14.57
CA MET A 32 -22.16 6.59 -14.46
C MET A 32 -21.26 6.64 -13.21
N GLY A 33 -21.66 7.38 -12.17
CA GLY A 33 -20.85 7.52 -10.95
C GLY A 33 -20.53 6.20 -10.24
N GLY A 34 -21.46 5.23 -10.29
CA GLY A 34 -21.29 3.93 -9.63
C GLY A 34 -20.11 3.11 -10.15
N THR A 35 -19.75 3.27 -11.43
CA THR A 35 -18.61 2.54 -12.01
C THR A 35 -17.26 3.09 -11.56
N ALA A 36 -17.19 4.40 -11.27
CA ALA A 36 -16.01 5.00 -10.65
C ALA A 36 -15.85 4.51 -9.20
N ASP A 37 -16.96 4.43 -8.45
CA ASP A 37 -16.95 3.95 -7.07
C ASP A 37 -16.56 2.47 -6.98
N GLU A 38 -17.01 1.63 -7.93
CA GLU A 38 -16.60 0.22 -8.05
C GLU A 38 -15.11 0.08 -8.35
N LEU A 39 -14.55 0.93 -9.22
CA LEU A 39 -13.12 0.93 -9.51
C LEU A 39 -12.30 1.30 -8.25
N ILE A 40 -12.70 2.36 -7.54
CA ILE A 40 -12.06 2.75 -6.28
C ILE A 40 -12.11 1.59 -5.28
N LEU A 41 -13.28 0.98 -5.08
CA LEU A 41 -13.43 -0.15 -4.17
C LEU A 41 -12.48 -1.29 -4.56
N THR A 42 -12.44 -1.66 -5.84
CA THR A 42 -11.58 -2.75 -6.34
C THR A 42 -10.11 -2.46 -6.11
N MET A 43 -9.65 -1.24 -6.41
CA MET A 43 -8.27 -0.83 -6.17
C MET A 43 -7.87 -0.98 -4.69
N ASN A 44 -8.76 -0.59 -3.77
CA ASN A 44 -8.51 -0.70 -2.34
C ASN A 44 -8.55 -2.17 -1.86
N ARG A 45 -9.49 -2.98 -2.37
CA ARG A 45 -9.54 -4.42 -2.08
C ARG A 45 -8.30 -5.16 -2.60
N ALA A 46 -7.79 -4.76 -3.76
CA ALA A 46 -6.55 -5.29 -4.32
C ALA A 46 -5.35 -5.01 -3.40
N ALA A 47 -5.24 -3.78 -2.88
CA ALA A 47 -4.22 -3.42 -1.90
C ALA A 47 -4.36 -4.23 -0.59
N GLU A 48 -5.58 -4.33 -0.03
CA GLU A 48 -5.86 -5.11 1.18
C GLU A 48 -5.47 -6.59 1.04
N ALA A 49 -5.71 -7.16 -0.14
CA ALA A 49 -5.36 -8.53 -0.48
C ALA A 49 -3.86 -8.77 -0.64
N ALA A 50 -3.08 -7.74 -1.02
CA ALA A 50 -1.63 -7.85 -1.19
C ALA A 50 -0.86 -7.72 0.13
N VAL A 51 -1.36 -6.94 1.09
CA VAL A 51 -0.72 -6.66 2.40
C VAL A 51 -0.26 -7.91 3.18
N PRO A 52 -0.96 -9.06 3.23
CA PRO A 52 -0.47 -10.25 3.91
C PRO A 52 0.95 -10.68 3.51
N GLU A 53 1.33 -10.49 2.24
CA GLU A 53 2.68 -10.83 1.74
C GLU A 53 3.79 -10.05 2.44
N ALA A 54 3.46 -8.91 3.05
CA ALA A 54 4.44 -8.09 3.75
C ALA A 54 5.01 -8.74 4.99
N LYS A 55 4.22 -9.57 5.68
CA LYS A 55 4.60 -10.13 6.98
C LYS A 55 5.93 -10.87 6.92
N LYS A 56 6.09 -11.77 5.95
CA LYS A 56 7.31 -12.59 5.83
C LYS A 56 8.54 -11.72 5.56
N LEU A 57 8.44 -10.79 4.62
CA LEU A 57 9.55 -9.92 4.24
C LEU A 57 9.96 -8.96 5.36
N LEU A 58 8.99 -8.42 6.11
CA LEU A 58 9.29 -7.58 7.28
C LEU A 58 9.98 -8.38 8.38
N VAL A 59 9.54 -9.61 8.65
CA VAL A 59 10.20 -10.50 9.62
C VAL A 59 11.62 -10.85 9.18
N ASP A 60 11.81 -11.18 7.90
CA ASP A 60 13.14 -11.52 7.38
C ASP A 60 14.08 -10.29 7.35
N ALA A 61 13.54 -9.08 7.14
CA ALA A 61 14.30 -7.85 7.31
C ALA A 61 14.79 -7.70 8.77
N VAL A 62 13.96 -7.94 9.77
CA VAL A 62 14.41 -7.91 11.19
C VAL A 62 15.54 -8.91 11.43
N LYS A 63 15.44 -10.14 10.90
CA LYS A 63 16.47 -11.17 11.09
C LYS A 63 17.81 -10.84 10.43
N THR A 64 17.77 -10.07 9.34
CA THR A 64 18.95 -9.69 8.56
C THR A 64 19.45 -8.28 8.90
N MET A 65 18.83 -7.63 9.89
CA MET A 65 19.21 -6.30 10.36
C MET A 65 20.62 -6.32 10.94
N THR A 66 21.47 -5.42 10.45
CA THR A 66 22.83 -5.28 10.98
C THR A 66 22.83 -4.47 12.28
N VAL A 67 23.90 -4.60 13.07
CA VAL A 67 24.11 -3.75 14.27
C VAL A 67 24.12 -2.26 13.91
N ARG A 68 24.64 -1.91 12.72
CA ARG A 68 24.63 -0.54 12.21
C ARG A 68 23.21 -0.05 11.94
N ASP A 69 22.37 -0.86 11.31
CA ASP A 69 20.96 -0.54 11.08
C ASP A 69 20.22 -0.35 12.41
N ALA A 70 20.40 -1.28 13.35
CA ALA A 70 19.79 -1.18 14.68
C ALA A 70 20.19 0.11 15.41
N LYS A 71 21.48 0.46 15.41
CA LYS A 71 21.96 1.74 15.97
C LYS A 71 21.33 2.93 15.25
N GLY A 72 21.23 2.89 13.92
CA GLY A 72 20.59 3.94 13.13
C GLY A 72 19.11 4.11 13.45
N ILE A 73 18.38 3.02 13.71
CA ILE A 73 16.98 3.06 14.14
C ILE A 73 16.85 3.66 15.54
N LEU A 74 17.70 3.23 16.48
CA LEU A 74 17.66 3.70 17.88
C LEU A 74 18.01 5.19 18.01
N THR A 75 18.99 5.66 17.23
CA THR A 75 19.46 7.05 17.26
C THR A 75 18.80 7.97 16.23
N GLY A 76 17.97 7.41 15.35
CA GLY A 76 17.28 8.13 14.29
C GLY A 76 15.98 8.79 14.76
N GLY A 77 15.34 9.50 13.83
CA GLY A 77 14.09 10.21 14.05
C GLY A 77 12.87 9.30 14.25
N GLU A 78 11.68 9.91 14.30
CA GLU A 78 10.43 9.23 14.67
C GLU A 78 10.04 8.04 13.78
N THR A 79 10.57 7.96 12.56
CA THR A 79 10.24 6.92 11.57
C THR A 79 11.47 6.13 11.07
N ALA A 80 12.59 6.17 11.80
CA ALA A 80 13.84 5.55 11.35
C ALA A 80 13.72 4.03 11.11
N GLY A 81 12.90 3.32 11.89
CA GLY A 81 12.59 1.91 11.67
C GLY A 81 11.78 1.69 10.39
N THR A 82 10.82 2.55 10.13
CA THR A 82 10.02 2.52 8.90
C THR A 82 10.87 2.77 7.66
N GLU A 83 11.79 3.73 7.70
CA GLU A 83 12.71 3.99 6.59
C GLU A 83 13.66 2.82 6.34
N TYR A 84 14.11 2.14 7.40
CA TYR A 84 14.83 0.87 7.27
C TYR A 84 13.98 -0.18 6.54
N PHE A 85 12.75 -0.42 7.00
CA PHE A 85 11.87 -1.40 6.36
C PHE A 85 11.60 -1.05 4.90
N ARG A 86 11.34 0.22 4.58
CA ARG A 86 11.14 0.68 3.21
C ARG A 86 12.33 0.37 2.33
N ARG A 87 13.55 0.71 2.78
CA ARG A 87 14.79 0.39 2.05
C ARG A 87 14.99 -1.11 1.88
N ALA A 88 14.78 -1.89 2.93
CA ALA A 88 15.08 -3.32 2.96
C ALA A 88 14.07 -4.17 2.16
N THR A 89 12.81 -3.73 2.08
CA THR A 89 11.71 -4.61 1.61
C THR A 89 10.98 -4.11 0.36
N SER A 90 11.06 -2.82 0.01
CA SER A 90 10.20 -2.21 -1.04
C SER A 90 10.27 -2.94 -2.38
N THR A 91 11.48 -3.21 -2.89
CA THR A 91 11.66 -3.90 -4.18
C THR A 91 10.99 -5.28 -4.20
N GLN A 92 11.21 -6.07 -3.14
CA GLN A 92 10.66 -7.44 -3.05
C GLN A 92 9.16 -7.42 -2.81
N LEU A 93 8.66 -6.47 -2.00
CA LEU A 93 7.23 -6.30 -1.78
C LEU A 93 6.52 -5.86 -3.06
N ARG A 94 7.09 -4.91 -3.81
CA ARG A 94 6.56 -4.51 -5.12
C ARG A 94 6.41 -5.71 -6.04
N ALA A 95 7.44 -6.55 -6.13
CA ALA A 95 7.42 -7.75 -6.97
C ALA A 95 6.34 -8.77 -6.53
N ARG A 96 6.06 -8.88 -5.22
CA ARG A 96 5.01 -9.78 -4.68
C ARG A 96 3.60 -9.21 -4.77
N PHE A 97 3.45 -7.91 -4.58
CA PHE A 97 2.16 -7.23 -4.57
C PHE A 97 1.57 -7.14 -5.98
N LEU A 98 2.41 -6.79 -6.97
CA LEU A 98 1.98 -6.57 -8.34
C LEU A 98 1.11 -7.69 -8.93
N PRO A 99 1.49 -8.99 -8.88
CA PRO A 99 0.65 -10.05 -9.43
C PRO A 99 -0.68 -10.23 -8.69
N ILE A 100 -0.72 -9.96 -7.38
CA ILE A 100 -1.97 -10.02 -6.59
C ILE A 100 -2.89 -8.88 -7.01
N VAL A 101 -2.34 -7.66 -7.07
CA VAL A 101 -3.08 -6.47 -7.50
C VAL A 101 -3.64 -6.67 -8.91
N LYS A 102 -2.79 -7.11 -9.85
CA LYS A 102 -3.19 -7.38 -11.24
C LYS A 102 -4.34 -8.38 -11.34
N ARG A 103 -4.34 -9.45 -10.52
CA ARG A 103 -5.43 -10.43 -10.50
C ARG A 103 -6.73 -9.81 -9.96
N SER A 104 -6.64 -8.94 -8.96
CA SER A 104 -7.81 -8.26 -8.38
C SER A 104 -8.40 -7.21 -9.31
N THR A 105 -7.57 -6.47 -10.05
CA THR A 105 -8.01 -5.41 -10.97
C THR A 105 -8.46 -5.95 -12.33
N ALA A 106 -7.99 -7.13 -12.75
CA ALA A 106 -8.35 -7.73 -14.05
C ALA A 106 -9.85 -7.93 -14.28
N ASN A 107 -10.63 -8.07 -13.20
CA ASN A 107 -12.06 -8.36 -13.25
C ASN A 107 -12.94 -7.12 -13.43
N VAL A 108 -12.36 -5.91 -13.44
CA VAL A 108 -13.12 -4.66 -13.60
C VAL A 108 -12.93 -4.12 -15.02
N GLY A 109 -14.01 -4.01 -15.79
CA GLY A 109 -13.97 -3.54 -17.19
C GLY A 109 -13.32 -2.17 -17.37
N LEU A 110 -13.40 -1.30 -16.35
CA LEU A 110 -12.72 0.00 -16.32
C LEU A 110 -11.20 -0.10 -16.20
N ALA A 111 -10.67 -1.09 -15.47
CA ALA A 111 -9.23 -1.32 -15.39
C ALA A 111 -8.66 -1.75 -16.75
N GLN A 112 -9.39 -2.63 -17.46
CA GLN A 112 -9.04 -3.05 -18.82
C GLN A 112 -9.10 -1.90 -19.83
N THR A 113 -10.04 -0.98 -19.63
CA THR A 113 -10.20 0.22 -20.48
C THR A 113 -9.09 1.23 -20.21
N TYR A 114 -8.76 1.48 -18.94
CA TYR A 114 -7.65 2.35 -18.55
C TYR A 114 -6.31 1.86 -19.12
N ASN A 115 -5.99 0.57 -18.92
CA ASN A 115 -4.71 0.02 -19.38
C ASN A 115 -4.56 0.17 -20.90
N ARG A 116 -5.64 0.02 -21.68
CA ARG A 116 -5.62 0.26 -23.14
C ARG A 116 -5.31 1.71 -23.50
N TYR A 117 -6.00 2.68 -22.89
CA TYR A 117 -5.77 4.11 -23.17
C TYR A 117 -4.39 4.58 -22.71
N ALA A 118 -3.97 4.09 -21.56
CA ALA A 118 -2.72 4.46 -20.95
C ALA A 118 -1.52 3.88 -21.72
N GLU A 119 -1.61 2.64 -22.21
CA GLU A 119 -0.64 2.06 -23.14
C GLU A 119 -0.53 2.87 -24.45
N GLN A 120 -1.65 3.36 -24.98
CA GLN A 120 -1.64 4.26 -26.15
C GLN A 120 -0.96 5.60 -25.83
N GLY A 121 -1.30 6.26 -24.72
CA GLY A 121 -0.68 7.52 -24.31
C GLY A 121 0.83 7.41 -24.03
N ALA A 122 1.28 6.29 -23.47
CA ALA A 122 2.70 6.01 -23.27
C ALA A 122 3.46 5.81 -24.59
N ARG A 123 2.84 5.21 -25.63
CA ARG A 123 3.45 5.09 -26.97
C ARG A 123 3.70 6.45 -27.62
N PHE A 124 2.88 7.45 -27.30
CA PHE A 124 3.03 8.82 -27.81
C PHE A 124 3.89 9.73 -26.90
N GLY A 125 4.47 9.20 -25.82
CA GLY A 125 5.32 9.97 -24.90
C GLY A 125 4.58 11.00 -24.04
N LEU A 126 3.25 10.97 -24.03
CA LEU A 126 2.40 11.94 -23.33
C LEU A 126 2.23 11.62 -21.84
N ILE A 127 2.47 10.36 -21.44
CA ILE A 127 2.32 9.87 -20.06
C ILE A 127 3.52 8.99 -19.70
N LYS A 128 4.04 9.13 -18.48
CA LYS A 128 5.09 8.24 -17.95
C LYS A 128 4.55 6.81 -17.84
N LYS A 129 5.32 5.80 -18.28
CA LYS A 129 4.90 4.38 -18.31
C LYS A 129 4.40 3.87 -16.96
N GLU A 130 4.94 4.38 -15.86
CA GLU A 130 4.57 3.98 -14.50
C GLU A 130 3.21 4.54 -14.08
N GLN A 131 2.81 5.68 -14.64
CA GLN A 131 1.47 6.25 -14.48
C GLN A 131 0.49 5.62 -15.46
N ALA A 132 0.99 4.99 -16.52
CA ALA A 132 0.18 4.39 -17.56
C ALA A 132 -0.37 2.99 -17.21
N ASN A 133 -0.21 2.51 -15.97
CA ASN A 133 -0.66 1.18 -15.57
C ASN A 133 -1.35 1.25 -14.21
N LEU A 134 -2.62 0.85 -14.16
CA LEU A 134 -3.42 0.89 -12.93
C LEU A 134 -2.84 -0.04 -11.87
N ASP A 135 -2.38 -1.22 -12.27
CA ASP A 135 -1.85 -2.24 -11.36
C ASP A 135 -0.58 -1.74 -10.68
N ALA A 136 0.29 -1.07 -11.44
CA ALA A 136 1.49 -0.43 -10.90
C ALA A 136 1.14 0.70 -9.92
N TYR A 137 0.19 1.56 -10.28
CA TYR A 137 -0.27 2.64 -9.40
C TYR A 137 -0.84 2.09 -8.08
N VAL A 138 -1.74 1.11 -8.15
CA VAL A 138 -2.34 0.50 -6.96
C VAL A 138 -1.27 -0.20 -6.11
N THR A 139 -0.32 -0.89 -6.74
CA THR A 139 0.80 -1.54 -6.04
C THR A 139 1.62 -0.53 -5.24
N GLU A 140 2.01 0.60 -5.84
CA GLU A 140 2.78 1.62 -5.14
C GLU A 140 1.98 2.25 -4.00
N LYS A 141 0.70 2.55 -4.23
CA LYS A 141 -0.17 3.09 -3.19
C LYS A 141 -0.41 2.10 -2.05
N ALA A 142 -0.47 0.80 -2.34
CA ALA A 142 -0.53 -0.24 -1.32
C ALA A 142 0.74 -0.28 -0.46
N LEU A 143 1.93 -0.14 -1.07
CA LEU A 143 3.20 -0.06 -0.35
C LEU A 143 3.28 1.22 0.50
N ASP A 144 2.90 2.36 -0.06
CA ASP A 144 2.90 3.62 0.67
C ASP A 144 1.95 3.58 1.87
N GLY A 145 0.74 3.05 1.69
CA GLY A 145 -0.21 2.85 2.79
C GLY A 145 0.33 1.88 3.85
N LEU A 146 0.96 0.79 3.45
CA LEU A 146 1.60 -0.14 4.37
C LEU A 146 2.67 0.56 5.22
N TYR A 147 3.60 1.27 4.59
CA TYR A 147 4.67 1.96 5.33
C TYR A 147 4.16 3.13 6.16
N PHE A 148 3.11 3.82 5.70
CA PHE A 148 2.44 4.83 6.51
C PHE A 148 1.92 4.22 7.82
N MET A 149 1.23 3.08 7.75
CA MET A 149 0.72 2.42 8.96
C MET A 149 1.84 1.92 9.88
N ILE A 150 2.97 1.47 9.33
CA ILE A 150 4.16 1.10 10.11
C ILE A 150 4.74 2.34 10.81
N ALA A 151 4.86 3.48 10.13
CA ALA A 151 5.33 4.73 10.72
C ALA A 151 4.41 5.19 11.85
N GLU A 152 3.10 5.11 11.68
CA GLU A 152 2.14 5.48 12.72
C GLU A 152 2.28 4.58 13.96
N GLU A 153 2.55 3.29 13.78
CA GLU A 153 2.80 2.39 14.91
C GLU A 153 4.16 2.65 15.56
N GLU A 154 5.21 2.92 14.78
CA GLU A 154 6.54 3.31 15.29
C GLU A 154 6.46 4.57 16.15
N LYS A 155 5.72 5.59 15.69
CA LYS A 155 5.50 6.82 16.47
C LYS A 155 4.84 6.56 17.81
N LYS A 156 3.84 5.65 17.87
CA LYS A 156 3.21 5.27 19.14
C LYS A 156 4.20 4.58 20.08
N ILE A 157 4.99 3.65 19.55
CA ILE A 157 6.03 2.94 20.33
C ILE A 157 7.06 3.94 20.87
N ARG A 158 7.48 4.93 20.08
CA ARG A 158 8.44 5.95 20.52
C ARG A 158 7.87 6.90 21.58
N ARG A 159 6.57 7.22 21.50
CA ARG A 159 5.88 8.07 22.48
C ARG A 159 5.66 7.36 23.82
N ASP A 160 5.41 6.05 23.80
CA ASP A 160 5.26 5.24 25.00
C ASP A 160 5.95 3.87 24.86
N PRO A 161 7.28 3.81 25.04
CA PRO A 161 8.04 2.57 24.86
C PRO A 161 7.67 1.49 25.90
N VAL A 162 7.44 1.92 27.14
CA VAL A 162 7.18 1.01 28.28
C VAL A 162 5.77 0.41 28.20
N GLY A 163 4.76 1.23 27.90
CA GLY A 163 3.40 0.76 27.70
C GLY A 163 3.25 -0.11 26.45
N SER A 164 3.93 0.26 25.36
CA SER A 164 3.92 -0.53 24.12
C SER A 164 4.57 -1.91 24.29
N ALA A 165 5.73 -1.98 24.95
CA ALA A 165 6.38 -3.26 25.26
C ALA A 165 5.50 -4.16 26.13
N SER A 166 4.92 -3.59 27.19
CA SER A 166 4.01 -4.32 28.09
C SER A 166 2.76 -4.83 27.38
N GLY A 167 2.21 -4.06 26.45
CA GLY A 167 1.05 -4.44 25.64
C GLY A 167 1.33 -5.57 24.66
N ILE A 168 2.51 -5.55 24.01
CA ILE A 168 2.95 -6.61 23.09
C ILE A 168 3.17 -7.91 23.86
N ILE A 169 3.89 -7.86 24.98
CA ILE A 169 4.13 -9.02 25.85
C ILE A 169 2.78 -9.59 26.33
N LYS A 170 1.87 -8.76 26.83
CA LYS A 170 0.53 -9.23 27.24
C LYS A 170 -0.28 -9.88 26.11
N LYS A 171 -0.23 -9.36 24.88
CA LYS A 171 -0.95 -9.95 23.74
C LYS A 171 -0.36 -11.30 23.32
N VAL A 172 0.97 -11.44 23.31
CA VAL A 172 1.64 -12.69 22.91
C VAL A 172 1.48 -13.77 23.98
N PHE A 173 1.69 -13.43 25.25
CA PHE A 173 1.60 -14.40 26.35
C PHE A 173 0.15 -14.64 26.83
N GLY A 174 -0.76 -13.69 26.59
CA GLY A 174 -2.20 -13.87 26.87
C GLY A 174 -2.93 -14.75 25.85
N ALA A 175 -2.43 -14.84 24.62
CA ALA A 175 -2.98 -15.71 23.57
C ALA A 175 -2.51 -17.18 23.67
N ILE A 176 -1.66 -17.50 24.66
CA ILE A 176 -1.14 -18.86 24.93
C ILE A 176 -1.94 -19.54 26.07
N ARG A 177 -3.04 -18.94 26.53
CA ARG A 177 -3.93 -19.52 27.54
C ARG A 177 -5.15 -20.19 26.94
#